data_AF-A0A6A4HMR5-F1
#
_entry.id   AF-A0A6A4HMR5-F1
#
_cell.length_a   1.000
_cell.length_b   1.000
_cell.length_c   1.000
_cell.angle_alpha   90.00
_cell.angle_beta   90.00
_cell.angle_gamma   90.00
#
_symmetry.space_group_name_H-M   'P 1'
#
loop_
_entity.id
_entity.type
_entity.pdbx_description
1 polymer ?
#
loop_
_entity_poly.entity_id
_entity_poly.type
_entity_poly.pdbx_seq_one_letter_code
_entity_poly.pdbx_strand_id
1 'polypeptide(L)'
;MCSPQVGSFVVFSLDPISMVERFCNPSLTHACQNLKMGKYVAYISQVISPYPSTHVSAALHFVFQGTSSPTFDWIEGIQQDMAIPVLPNTRHPSRRPPLDPGVPLPWNSCSISPLVVTWAKVAPSCRSP
;
A
#
# COMPACT_ATOMS: atom_id res chain seq x y z
N MET A 1 -4.84 -19.81 6.72
CA MET A 1 -5.28 -18.70 5.85
C MET A 1 -4.46 -17.46 6.21
N CYS A 2 -3.62 -16.97 5.31
CA CYS A 2 -2.76 -15.80 5.56
C CYS A 2 -3.54 -14.52 5.24
N SER A 3 -4.47 -14.13 6.12
CA SER A 3 -5.23 -12.88 5.94
C SER A 3 -4.36 -11.68 6.31
N PRO A 4 -4.43 -10.57 5.57
CA PRO A 4 -3.83 -9.32 6.01
C PRO A 4 -4.37 -8.93 7.40
N GLN A 5 -3.48 -8.51 8.29
CA GLN A 5 -3.82 -8.11 9.65
C GLN A 5 -3.78 -6.58 9.77
N VAL A 6 -4.73 -6.02 10.52
CA VAL A 6 -4.67 -4.61 10.90
C VAL A 6 -3.39 -4.36 11.71
N GLY A 7 -2.68 -3.28 11.38
CA GLY A 7 -1.40 -2.95 12.00
C GLY A 7 -0.18 -3.58 11.32
N SER A 8 -0.36 -4.39 10.27
CA SER A 8 0.75 -5.05 9.57
C SER A 8 1.20 -4.27 8.32
N PHE A 9 2.47 -4.45 7.97
CA PHE A 9 3.02 -4.08 6.66
C PHE A 9 2.94 -5.27 5.72
N VAL A 10 2.50 -5.02 4.49
CA VAL A 10 2.38 -6.04 3.46
C VAL A 10 3.14 -5.65 2.20
N VAL A 11 3.70 -6.66 1.54
CA VAL A 11 4.21 -6.54 0.18
C VAL A 11 3.14 -7.07 -0.77
N PHE A 12 2.74 -6.28 -1.76
CA PHE A 12 1.72 -6.67 -2.72
C PHE A 12 2.07 -6.22 -4.14
N SER A 13 1.42 -6.84 -5.11
CA SER A 13 1.41 -6.42 -6.52
C SER A 13 -0.03 -6.16 -6.92
N LEU A 14 -0.24 -5.21 -7.83
CA LEU A 14 -1.58 -5.01 -8.41
C LEU A 14 -1.80 -6.03 -9.53
N ASP A 15 -3.03 -6.52 -9.66
CA ASP A 15 -3.48 -7.33 -10.79
C ASP A 15 -4.28 -6.43 -11.75
N PRO A 16 -3.64 -5.90 -12.82
CA PRO A 16 -4.29 -4.94 -13.69
C PRO A 16 -5.44 -5.58 -14.48
N ILE A 17 -5.39 -6.90 -14.72
CA ILE A 17 -6.44 -7.62 -15.45
C ILE A 17 -7.68 -7.72 -14.55
N SER A 18 -7.54 -8.21 -13.31
CA SER A 18 -8.67 -8.28 -12.38
C SER A 18 -9.25 -6.89 -12.04
N MET A 19 -8.43 -5.84 -12.04
CA MET A 19 -8.92 -4.47 -11.82
C MET A 19 -9.85 -3.98 -12.93
N VAL A 20 -9.59 -4.36 -14.19
CA VAL A 20 -10.40 -3.90 -15.34
C VAL A 20 -11.47 -4.88 -15.79
N GLU A 21 -11.46 -6.12 -15.29
CA GLU A 21 -12.42 -7.18 -15.64
C GLU A 21 -13.88 -6.71 -15.56
N ARG A 22 -14.21 -5.94 -14.52
CA ARG A 22 -15.56 -5.40 -14.29
C ARG A 22 -16.08 -4.47 -15.39
N PHE A 23 -15.21 -3.96 -16.26
CA PHE A 23 -15.59 -3.08 -17.37
C PHE A 23 -15.91 -3.86 -18.66
N CYS A 24 -15.72 -5.19 -18.67
CA CYS A 24 -16.00 -6.08 -19.81
C CYS A 24 -15.43 -5.54 -21.15
N ASN A 25 -14.24 -4.94 -21.11
CA ASN A 25 -13.62 -4.28 -22.25
C ASN A 25 -12.36 -5.04 -22.69
N PRO A 26 -12.39 -5.73 -23.85
CA PRO A 26 -11.25 -6.49 -24.36
C PRO A 26 -10.01 -5.62 -24.63
N SER A 27 -10.19 -4.39 -25.09
CA SER A 27 -9.08 -3.47 -25.37
C SER A 27 -8.37 -3.04 -24.08
N LEU A 28 -9.11 -2.78 -22.99
CA LEU A 28 -8.51 -2.50 -21.68
C LEU A 28 -7.77 -3.71 -21.13
N THR A 29 -8.36 -4.89 -21.28
CA THR A 29 -7.73 -6.15 -20.84
C THR A 29 -6.42 -6.39 -21.58
N HIS A 30 -6.39 -6.18 -22.90
CA HIS A 30 -5.19 -6.32 -23.71
C HIS A 30 -4.12 -5.28 -23.37
N ALA A 31 -4.51 -4.03 -23.11
CA ALA A 31 -3.58 -3.01 -22.64
C ALA A 31 -2.97 -3.39 -21.28
N CYS A 32 -3.79 -3.91 -20.36
CA CYS A 32 -3.36 -4.35 -19.02
C CYS A 32 -2.40 -5.54 -19.05
N GLN A 33 -2.53 -6.44 -20.01
CA GLN A 33 -1.60 -7.57 -20.20
C GLN A 33 -0.16 -7.13 -20.47
N ASN A 34 0.01 -5.94 -21.07
CA ASN A 34 1.33 -5.40 -21.40
C ASN A 34 1.94 -4.56 -20.26
N LEU A 35 1.21 -4.32 -19.16
CA LEU A 35 1.71 -3.55 -18.04
C LEU A 35 2.69 -4.38 -17.19
N LYS A 36 3.86 -3.81 -16.92
CA LYS A 36 4.82 -4.38 -15.97
C LYS A 36 4.48 -3.92 -14.56
N MET A 37 3.99 -4.85 -13.74
CA MET A 37 3.61 -4.56 -12.37
C MET A 37 4.79 -4.59 -11.41
N GLY A 38 4.90 -3.54 -10.59
CA GLY A 38 5.86 -3.48 -9.49
C GLY A 38 5.39 -4.21 -8.25
N LYS A 39 6.30 -4.32 -7.28
CA LYS A 39 5.96 -4.67 -5.90
C LYS A 39 5.90 -3.39 -5.08
N TYR A 40 4.87 -3.29 -4.25
CA TYR A 40 4.62 -2.15 -3.39
C TYR A 40 4.57 -2.60 -1.95
N VAL A 41 4.83 -1.67 -1.03
CA VAL A 41 4.71 -1.89 0.40
C VAL A 41 3.62 -0.96 0.93
N ALA A 42 2.70 -1.48 1.74
CA ALA A 42 1.69 -0.67 2.41
C ALA A 42 1.47 -1.11 3.86
N TYR A 43 1.08 -0.16 4.69
CA TYR A 43 0.55 -0.37 6.02
C TYR A 43 -0.97 -0.56 5.97
N ILE A 44 -1.49 -1.53 6.73
CA ILE A 44 -2.92 -1.83 6.78
C ILE A 44 -3.53 -1.21 8.03
N SER A 45 -4.41 -0.22 7.84
CA SER A 45 -5.10 0.42 8.96
C SER A 45 -6.47 -0.21 9.27
N GLN A 46 -7.11 -0.81 8.27
CA GLN A 46 -8.43 -1.42 8.42
C GLN A 46 -8.62 -2.60 7.46
N VAL A 47 -9.40 -3.60 7.88
CA VAL A 47 -9.83 -4.73 7.06
C VAL A 47 -11.33 -4.92 7.25
N ILE A 48 -12.06 -4.97 6.14
CA ILE A 48 -13.49 -5.26 6.07
C ILE A 48 -13.65 -6.56 5.28
N SER A 49 -14.12 -7.61 5.94
CA SER A 49 -14.40 -8.89 5.30
C SER A 49 -15.91 -9.14 5.27
N PRO A 50 -16.58 -9.08 4.11
CA PRO A 50 -17.93 -9.61 4.02
C PRO A 50 -17.88 -11.13 4.20
N TYR A 51 -18.78 -11.67 5.02
CA TYR A 51 -18.96 -13.10 5.22
C TYR A 51 -19.75 -13.71 4.05
N PRO A 52 -19.39 -14.89 3.50
CA PRO A 52 -18.06 -15.45 3.28
C PRO A 52 -17.53 -15.06 1.88
N SER A 53 -16.36 -14.42 1.82
CA SER A 53 -15.69 -14.02 0.57
C SER A 53 -14.23 -14.50 0.56
N THR A 54 -13.73 -14.87 -0.61
CA THR A 54 -12.31 -15.22 -0.84
C THR A 54 -11.38 -14.00 -0.84
N HIS A 55 -11.96 -12.80 -0.87
CA HIS A 55 -11.26 -11.53 -0.86
C HIS A 55 -11.70 -10.70 0.35
N VAL A 56 -10.75 -9.95 0.93
CA VAL A 56 -11.04 -8.95 1.95
C VAL A 56 -10.81 -7.56 1.39
N SER A 57 -11.58 -6.57 1.83
CA SER A 57 -11.33 -5.16 1.52
C SER A 57 -10.39 -4.59 2.57
N ALA A 58 -9.25 -4.05 2.18
CA ALA A 58 -8.27 -3.47 3.09
C ALA A 58 -8.02 -1.99 2.79
N ALA A 59 -7.81 -1.20 3.84
CA ALA A 59 -7.36 0.18 3.76
C ALA A 59 -5.82 0.21 3.76
N LEU A 60 -5.24 0.55 2.61
CA LEU A 60 -3.80 0.55 2.37
C LEU A 60 -3.24 1.97 2.42
N HIS A 61 -2.20 2.16 3.23
CA HIS A 61 -1.36 3.35 3.24
C HIS A 61 -0.01 3.01 2.61
N PHE A 62 0.24 3.52 1.41
CA PHE A 62 1.47 3.23 0.68
C PHE A 62 2.69 3.79 1.43
N VAL A 63 3.74 2.98 1.50
CA VAL A 63 5.04 3.42 1.98
C VAL A 63 5.74 4.17 0.86
N PHE A 64 6.22 5.37 1.17
CA PHE A 64 7.06 6.15 0.28
C PHE A 64 8.39 6.48 0.98
N GLN A 65 9.40 6.79 0.16
CA GLN A 65 10.74 7.13 0.61
C GLN A 65 10.97 8.64 0.52
N GLY A 66 11.59 9.21 1.54
CA GLY A 66 12.08 10.58 1.55
C GLY A 66 11.03 11.64 1.89
N THR A 67 11.47 12.89 1.83
CA THR A 67 10.63 14.08 1.92
C THR A 67 10.16 14.42 0.52
N SER A 68 8.85 14.36 0.28
CA SER A 68 8.12 14.81 -0.93
C SER A 68 9.04 15.33 -2.04
N SER A 69 9.47 14.46 -2.97
CA SER A 69 10.18 14.94 -4.16
C SER A 69 9.20 15.78 -4.98
N PRO A 70 9.59 16.99 -5.45
CA PRO A 70 8.72 17.91 -6.20
C PRO A 70 8.40 17.45 -7.63
N THR A 71 8.43 16.14 -7.90
CA THR A 71 8.31 15.55 -9.24
C THR A 71 7.25 14.45 -9.31
N PHE A 72 6.55 14.16 -8.22
CA PHE A 72 5.47 13.18 -8.18
C PHE A 72 4.19 13.87 -7.70
N ASP A 73 3.37 14.30 -8.67
CA ASP A 73 2.17 15.14 -8.53
C ASP A 73 1.18 14.67 -7.43
N TRP A 74 1.08 13.35 -7.18
CA TRP A 74 0.23 12.81 -6.10
C TRP A 74 0.76 13.05 -4.67
N ILE A 75 2.06 13.33 -4.53
CA ILE A 75 2.75 13.60 -3.26
C ILE A 75 2.89 15.12 -3.03
N GLU A 76 2.62 15.96 -4.04
CA GLU A 76 2.78 17.42 -3.94
C GLU A 76 1.87 18.06 -2.87
N GLY A 77 0.83 17.36 -2.42
CA GLY A 77 -0.02 17.78 -1.29
C GLY A 77 0.34 17.21 0.08
N ILE A 78 1.25 16.23 0.17
CA ILE A 78 1.61 15.60 1.45
C ILE A 78 2.78 16.38 2.06
N GLN A 79 2.44 17.29 2.97
CA GLN A 79 3.44 17.99 3.77
C GLN A 79 4.13 17.04 4.77
N GLN A 80 5.36 17.37 5.17
CA GLN A 80 6.16 16.49 6.04
C GLN A 80 5.51 16.23 7.41
N ASP A 81 4.74 17.19 7.91
CA ASP A 81 3.95 17.08 9.15
C ASP A 81 2.68 16.24 8.99
N MET A 82 2.28 15.96 7.75
CA MET A 82 1.17 15.08 7.42
C MET A 82 1.59 13.62 7.35
N ALA A 83 2.88 13.30 7.34
CA ALA A 83 3.36 11.92 7.26
C ALA A 83 3.39 11.22 8.64
N ILE A 84 3.63 9.91 8.66
CA ILE A 84 4.03 9.15 9.86
C ILE A 84 5.30 8.39 9.50
N PRO A 85 6.40 8.56 10.26
CA PRO A 85 7.65 7.90 9.94
C PRO A 85 7.56 6.38 10.17
N VAL A 86 8.31 5.60 9.42
CA VAL A 86 8.46 4.15 9.61
C VAL A 86 9.89 3.87 10.07
N LEU A 87 10.06 3.07 11.13
CA LEU A 87 11.38 2.76 11.68
C LEU A 87 12.32 2.21 10.57
N PRO A 88 13.60 2.63 10.58
CA PRO A 88 14.30 3.39 11.62
C PRO A 88 14.14 4.92 11.52
N ASN A 89 13.29 5.44 10.63
CA ASN A 89 13.03 6.87 10.55
C ASN A 89 12.33 7.35 11.82
N THR A 90 12.88 8.37 12.47
CA THR A 90 12.31 9.03 13.66
C THR A 90 12.14 10.54 13.46
N ARG A 91 12.52 11.05 12.28
CA ARG A 91 12.47 12.47 11.96
C ARG A 91 11.04 12.83 11.54
N HIS A 92 10.29 13.49 12.42
CA HIS A 92 8.98 14.04 12.11
C HIS A 92 8.81 15.42 12.77
N PRO A 93 8.41 16.49 12.04
CA PRO A 93 8.27 17.84 12.57
C PRO A 93 7.38 17.91 13.83
N SER A 94 6.24 17.22 13.79
CA SER A 94 5.26 17.18 14.89
C SER A 94 5.46 16.02 15.87
N ARG A 95 6.64 15.37 15.87
CA ARG A 95 7.00 14.25 16.77
C ARG A 95 6.00 13.08 16.81
N ARG A 96 5.34 12.76 15.68
CA ARG A 96 4.48 11.58 15.60
C ARG A 96 5.31 10.30 15.84
N PRO A 97 4.81 9.34 16.65
CA PRO A 97 5.54 8.11 16.92
C PRO A 97 5.74 7.32 15.62
N PRO A 98 6.94 6.77 15.38
CA PRO A 98 7.19 5.96 14.20
C PRO A 98 6.46 4.62 14.26
N LEU A 99 6.05 4.12 13.11
CA LEU A 99 5.52 2.77 12.97
C LEU A 99 6.66 1.77 12.93
N ASP A 100 6.48 0.67 13.66
CA ASP A 100 7.39 -0.47 13.62
C ASP A 100 6.93 -1.46 12.53
N PRO A 101 7.72 -1.67 11.47
CA PRO A 101 7.39 -2.65 10.45
C PRO A 101 7.65 -4.10 10.89
N GLY A 102 8.24 -4.31 12.08
CA GLY A 102 8.67 -5.63 12.59
C GLY A 102 9.92 -6.14 11.89
N VAL A 103 9.91 -6.15 10.55
CA VAL A 103 11.08 -6.39 9.71
C VAL A 103 11.50 -5.06 9.06
N PRO A 104 12.77 -4.64 9.18
CA PRO A 104 13.25 -3.42 8.55
C PRO A 104 12.97 -3.40 7.05
N LEU A 105 12.42 -2.29 6.57
CA LEU A 105 12.22 -2.07 5.14
C LEU A 105 13.57 -1.91 4.43
N PRO A 106 13.67 -2.28 3.14
CA PRO A 106 14.94 -2.21 2.40
C PRO A 106 15.38 -0.77 2.10
N TRP A 107 14.51 0.22 2.34
CA TRP A 107 14.77 1.63 2.08
C TRP A 107 14.89 2.43 3.38
N ASN A 108 15.78 3.42 3.38
CA ASN A 108 15.92 4.37 4.48
C ASN A 108 14.90 5.51 4.38
N SER A 109 14.58 6.15 5.51
CA SER A 109 13.72 7.34 5.55
C SER A 109 12.33 7.10 4.93
N CYS A 110 11.72 5.96 5.28
CA CYS A 110 10.36 5.62 4.89
C CYS A 110 9.32 6.32 5.76
N SER A 111 8.17 6.60 5.16
CA SER A 111 7.00 7.17 5.80
C SER A 111 5.72 6.67 5.12
N ILE A 112 4.59 6.80 5.82
CA ILE A 112 3.25 6.70 5.22
C ILE A 112 2.52 8.03 5.38
N SER A 113 1.44 8.21 4.62
CA SER A 113 0.47 9.29 4.86
C SER A 113 -0.81 8.69 5.46
N PRO A 114 -1.24 9.09 6.67
CA PRO A 114 -2.52 8.70 7.23
C PRO A 114 -3.70 9.36 6.47
N LEU A 115 -3.45 10.43 5.72
CA LEU A 115 -4.48 11.15 4.96
C LEU A 115 -4.75 10.52 3.59
N VAL A 116 -3.76 9.80 3.03
CA VAL A 116 -3.90 9.12 1.74
C VAL A 116 -4.11 7.64 2.00
N VAL A 117 -5.35 7.22 1.79
CA VAL A 117 -5.78 5.82 1.95
C VAL A 117 -6.33 5.30 0.63
N THR A 118 -5.90 4.11 0.25
CA THR A 118 -6.44 3.38 -0.90
C THR A 118 -7.18 2.15 -0.41
N TRP A 119 -8.46 2.06 -0.71
CA TRP A 119 -9.24 0.85 -0.46
C TRP A 119 -9.07 -0.12 -1.62
N ALA A 120 -8.66 -1.35 -1.30
CA ALA A 120 -8.44 -2.39 -2.30
C ALA A 120 -9.05 -3.73 -1.86
N LYS A 121 -9.58 -4.48 -2.82
CA LYS A 121 -9.83 -5.90 -2.64
C LYS A 121 -8.50 -6.62 -2.71
N VAL A 122 -8.15 -7.34 -1.65
CA VAL A 122 -6.89 -8.07 -1.56
C VAL A 122 -7.16 -9.56 -1.51
N ALA A 123 -6.46 -10.29 -2.37
CA ALA A 123 -6.42 -11.75 -2.37
C ALA A 123 -5.17 -12.19 -1.59
N PRO A 124 -5.31 -13.02 -0.54
CA PRO A 124 -4.15 -13.50 0.19
C PRO A 124 -3.33 -14.46 -0.67
N SER A 125 -2.11 -14.07 -1.04
CA SER A 125 -1.14 -14.98 -1.63
C SER A 125 -0.38 -15.67 -0.50
N CYS A 126 -0.74 -16.91 -0.17
CA CYS A 126 0.13 -17.75 0.64
C CYS A 126 1.31 -18.15 -0.24
N ARG A 127 2.53 -17.69 0.06
CA ARG A 127 3.71 -18.37 -0.48
C ARG A 127 3.71 -19.78 0.13
N SER A 128 3.61 -20.80 -0.72
CA SER A 128 4.00 -22.15 -0.34
C SER A 128 5.44 -22.10 0.18
N PRO A 129 5.76 -22.82 1.28
CA PRO A 129 7.12 -22.96 1.76
C PRO A 129 8.06 -23.57 0.71
#